data_AF-B3QL97-F1
#
_entry.id   AF-B3QL97-F1
#
_cell.length_a   1.000
_cell.length_b   1.000
_cell.length_c   1.000
_cell.angle_alpha   90.00
_cell.angle_beta   90.00
_cell.angle_gamma   90.00
#
_symmetry.space_group_name_H-M   'P 1'
#
loop_
_entity.id
_entity.type
_entity.pdbx_description
1 polymer ?
#
loop_
_entity_poly.entity_id
_entity_poly.type
_entity_poly.pdbx_seq_one_letter_code
_entity_poly.pdbx_strand_id
1 'polypeptide(L)'
;MTTQSGFHHRLRNYILKKHGSVNAFCRAVGIKYPAQMTPYLKGKCQPGKKMIERLEKDGADVDWILTGHAVGEQSSPISDALAISRYRMDIDNLLRQVRVHIGRFEERLKPAIEAYAVLDDEEKIVDLSSSIEKFLGYELGALASVPLSDIIHPEDYVQFKMALERQNSQDSVLMFYSRFKTGTGEWLNAEWSLSVKRKPMTDQNEYAMILRKTDAQLY
;
A
#
# COMPACT_ATOMS: atom_id res chain seq x y z
N MET A 1 12.09 -30.65 -23.97
CA MET A 1 11.33 -29.48 -24.45
C MET A 1 9.86 -29.73 -24.18
N THR A 2 9.34 -29.28 -23.05
CA THR A 2 7.91 -29.36 -22.72
C THR A 2 7.45 -27.95 -22.38
N THR A 3 6.58 -27.43 -23.22
CA THR A 3 6.03 -26.08 -23.21
C THR A 3 5.56 -25.70 -21.81
N GLN A 4 6.07 -24.59 -21.25
CA GLN A 4 5.53 -23.97 -20.04
C GLN A 4 4.08 -23.54 -20.32
N SER A 5 3.16 -24.47 -20.14
CA SER A 5 1.75 -24.21 -20.37
C SER A 5 1.22 -23.42 -19.19
N GLY A 6 0.75 -22.20 -19.42
CA GLY A 6 0.32 -21.28 -18.36
C GLY A 6 -0.81 -21.83 -17.48
N PHE A 7 -1.01 -21.22 -16.31
CA PHE A 7 -2.01 -21.61 -15.30
C PHE A 7 -3.36 -22.07 -15.88
N HIS A 8 -3.93 -21.31 -16.82
CA HIS A 8 -5.24 -21.58 -17.42
C HIS A 8 -5.31 -22.94 -18.13
N HIS A 9 -4.19 -23.38 -18.72
CA HIS A 9 -4.10 -24.67 -19.39
C HIS A 9 -3.96 -25.81 -18.38
N ARG A 10 -3.17 -25.64 -17.31
CA ARG A 10 -3.05 -26.63 -16.23
C ARG A 10 -4.38 -26.82 -15.49
N LEU A 11 -5.07 -25.72 -15.18
CA LEU A 11 -6.41 -25.77 -14.58
C LEU A 11 -7.41 -26.51 -15.50
N ARG A 12 -7.41 -26.19 -16.80
CA ARG A 12 -8.27 -26.88 -17.77
C ARG A 12 -7.97 -28.39 -17.81
N ASN A 13 -6.69 -28.76 -17.86
CA ASN A 13 -6.28 -30.16 -17.89
C ASN A 13 -6.67 -30.91 -16.62
N TYR A 14 -6.50 -30.30 -15.43
CA TYR A 14 -6.96 -30.87 -14.17
C TYR A 14 -8.47 -31.14 -14.19
N ILE A 15 -9.27 -30.13 -14.56
CA ILE A 15 -10.73 -30.23 -14.62
C ILE A 15 -11.17 -31.34 -15.58
N LEU A 16 -10.60 -31.39 -16.79
CA LEU A 16 -10.97 -32.40 -17.78
C LEU A 16 -10.53 -33.80 -17.35
N LYS A 17 -9.35 -33.96 -16.75
CA LYS A 17 -8.83 -35.26 -16.32
C LYS A 17 -9.62 -35.85 -15.14
N LYS A 18 -10.04 -35.02 -14.19
CA LYS A 18 -10.74 -35.49 -12.98
C LYS A 18 -12.25 -35.53 -13.12
N HIS A 19 -12.84 -34.49 -13.71
CA HIS A 19 -14.30 -34.31 -13.75
C HIS A 19 -14.88 -34.51 -15.15
N GLY A 20 -14.05 -34.65 -16.20
CA GLY A 20 -14.48 -34.85 -17.59
C GLY A 20 -15.02 -33.58 -18.27
N SER A 21 -15.61 -32.65 -17.53
CA SER A 21 -16.10 -31.37 -18.05
C SER A 21 -16.09 -30.26 -17.01
N VAL A 22 -16.05 -29.01 -17.49
CA VAL A 22 -16.14 -27.82 -16.62
C VAL A 22 -17.45 -27.79 -15.84
N ASN A 23 -18.55 -28.27 -16.43
CA ASN A 23 -19.86 -28.30 -15.77
C ASN A 23 -19.90 -29.34 -14.64
N ALA A 24 -19.27 -30.49 -14.82
CA ALA A 24 -19.14 -31.50 -13.77
C ALA A 24 -18.32 -30.99 -12.58
N PHE A 25 -17.18 -30.34 -12.86
CA PHE A 25 -16.37 -29.68 -11.83
C PHE A 25 -17.19 -28.62 -11.07
N CYS A 26 -17.90 -27.73 -11.77
CA CYS A 26 -18.71 -26.69 -11.13
C CYS A 26 -19.75 -27.28 -10.17
N ARG A 27 -20.37 -28.42 -10.52
CA ARG A 27 -21.30 -29.12 -9.63
C ARG A 27 -20.60 -29.71 -8.41
N ALA A 28 -19.44 -30.34 -8.60
CA ALA A 28 -18.67 -30.95 -7.52
C ALA A 28 -18.20 -29.94 -6.46
N VAL A 29 -17.77 -28.75 -6.88
CA VAL A 29 -17.21 -27.73 -5.98
C VAL A 29 -18.20 -26.63 -5.57
N GLY A 30 -19.48 -26.78 -5.91
CA GLY A 30 -20.55 -25.84 -5.51
C GLY A 30 -20.53 -24.49 -6.23
N ILE A 31 -20.04 -24.43 -7.47
CA ILE A 31 -20.13 -23.23 -8.33
C ILE A 31 -21.49 -23.22 -9.03
N LYS A 32 -22.34 -22.28 -8.62
CA LYS A 32 -23.72 -22.13 -9.13
C LYS A 32 -23.79 -21.83 -10.64
N TYR A 33 -22.81 -21.08 -11.17
CA TYR A 33 -22.80 -20.64 -12.57
C TYR A 33 -21.47 -20.98 -13.25
N PRO A 34 -21.44 -21.93 -14.21
CA PRO A 34 -20.21 -22.32 -14.92
C PRO A 34 -19.51 -21.17 -15.65
N ALA A 35 -20.24 -20.11 -16.02
CA ALA A 35 -19.67 -18.91 -16.61
C ALA A 35 -18.60 -18.24 -15.73
N GLN A 36 -18.66 -18.41 -14.40
CA GLN A 36 -17.65 -17.91 -13.46
C GLN A 36 -16.26 -18.50 -13.71
N MET A 37 -16.17 -19.67 -14.36
CA MET A 37 -14.88 -20.30 -14.71
C MET A 37 -14.22 -19.68 -15.94
N THR A 38 -14.98 -18.95 -16.76
CA THR A 38 -14.52 -18.45 -18.07
C THR A 38 -13.30 -17.52 -17.98
N PRO A 39 -13.23 -16.54 -17.05
CA PRO A 39 -12.04 -15.69 -16.91
C PRO A 39 -10.76 -16.48 -16.57
N TYR A 40 -10.86 -17.50 -15.71
CA TYR A 40 -9.73 -18.33 -15.32
C TYR A 40 -9.26 -19.23 -16.46
N LEU A 41 -10.19 -19.89 -17.16
CA LEU A 41 -9.90 -20.80 -18.29
C LEU A 41 -9.38 -20.08 -19.55
N LYS A 42 -9.61 -18.77 -19.63
CA LYS A 42 -9.05 -17.87 -20.66
C LYS A 42 -7.76 -17.15 -20.19
N GLY A 43 -7.31 -17.38 -18.95
CA GLY A 43 -6.11 -16.75 -18.40
C GLY A 43 -6.23 -15.26 -18.10
N LYS A 44 -7.45 -14.70 -18.03
CA LYS A 44 -7.69 -13.28 -17.75
C LYS A 44 -7.64 -12.94 -16.27
N CYS A 45 -7.81 -13.94 -15.39
CA CYS A 45 -7.77 -13.77 -13.95
C CYS A 45 -7.10 -14.97 -13.28
N GLN A 46 -6.40 -14.72 -12.18
CA GLN A 46 -5.92 -15.77 -11.26
C GLN A 46 -6.96 -16.05 -10.16
N PRO A 47 -7.04 -17.29 -9.66
CA PRO A 47 -8.01 -17.68 -8.65
C PRO A 47 -7.64 -17.03 -7.32
N GLY A 48 -8.59 -16.28 -6.74
CA GLY A 48 -8.44 -15.76 -5.38
C GLY A 48 -8.73 -16.81 -4.31
N LYS A 49 -8.59 -16.43 -3.04
CA LYS A 49 -8.73 -17.29 -1.85
C LYS A 49 -9.89 -18.29 -1.91
N LYS A 50 -11.13 -17.83 -2.18
CA LYS A 50 -12.32 -18.70 -2.24
C LYS A 50 -12.25 -19.78 -3.32
N MET A 51 -11.59 -19.50 -4.45
CA MET A 51 -11.45 -20.47 -5.53
C MET A 51 -10.33 -21.47 -5.22
N ILE A 52 -9.24 -21.00 -4.59
CA ILE A 52 -8.16 -21.85 -4.09
C ILE A 52 -8.70 -22.87 -3.09
N GLU A 53 -9.45 -22.43 -2.07
CA GLU A 53 -10.08 -23.31 -1.08
C GLU A 53 -10.99 -24.38 -1.71
N ARG A 54 -11.68 -24.05 -2.82
CA ARG A 54 -12.51 -25.01 -3.55
C ARG A 54 -11.68 -26.05 -4.29
N LEU A 55 -10.59 -25.63 -4.90
CA LEU A 55 -9.66 -26.53 -5.59
C LEU A 55 -8.96 -27.47 -4.59
N GLU A 56 -8.54 -26.96 -3.43
CA GLU A 56 -7.94 -27.78 -2.37
C GLU A 56 -8.93 -28.82 -1.82
N LYS A 57 -10.18 -28.41 -1.52
CA LYS A 57 -11.23 -29.33 -1.07
C LYS A 57 -11.58 -30.37 -2.12
N ASP A 58 -11.50 -30.01 -3.39
CA ASP A 58 -11.65 -30.93 -4.50
C ASP A 58 -10.44 -31.87 -4.62
N GLY A 59 -9.33 -31.63 -3.93
CA GLY A 59 -8.11 -32.44 -3.97
C GLY A 59 -7.21 -32.11 -5.16
N ALA A 60 -7.18 -30.85 -5.58
CA ALA A 60 -6.27 -30.34 -6.59
C ALA A 60 -4.92 -29.99 -5.97
N ASP A 61 -3.83 -30.29 -6.69
CA ASP A 61 -2.52 -29.69 -6.41
C ASP A 61 -2.54 -28.24 -6.90
N VAL A 62 -2.91 -27.32 -5.98
CA VAL A 62 -3.06 -25.90 -6.31
C VAL A 62 -1.72 -25.28 -6.68
N ASP A 63 -0.63 -25.67 -6.02
CA ASP A 63 0.70 -25.14 -6.31
C ASP A 63 1.15 -25.55 -7.71
N TRP A 64 0.92 -26.80 -8.13
CA TRP A 64 1.18 -27.22 -9.51
C TRP A 64 0.31 -26.46 -10.51
N ILE A 65 -0.97 -26.27 -10.20
CA ILE A 65 -1.86 -25.53 -11.09
C ILE A 65 -1.37 -24.08 -11.26
N LEU A 66 -1.00 -23.40 -10.16
CA LEU A 66 -0.60 -21.99 -10.16
C LEU A 66 0.81 -21.76 -10.72
N THR A 67 1.77 -22.57 -10.31
CA THR A 67 3.19 -22.35 -10.58
C THR A 67 3.72 -23.27 -11.68
N GLY A 68 3.16 -24.48 -11.78
CA GLY A 68 3.66 -25.55 -12.66
C GLY A 68 4.59 -26.54 -11.96
N HIS A 69 4.89 -26.34 -10.68
CA HIS A 69 5.76 -27.21 -9.86
C HIS A 69 4.89 -28.10 -8.97
N ALA A 70 5.08 -29.43 -9.03
CA ALA A 70 4.26 -30.37 -8.26
C ALA A 70 4.68 -30.37 -6.79
N VAL A 71 3.71 -30.49 -5.87
CA VAL A 71 4.00 -30.71 -4.44
C VAL A 71 4.62 -32.10 -4.31
N GLY A 72 5.96 -32.16 -4.27
CA GLY A 72 6.74 -33.39 -4.24
C GLY A 72 7.94 -33.41 -5.20
N GLU A 73 8.00 -32.51 -6.18
CA GLU A 73 9.29 -32.13 -6.74
C GLU A 73 10.00 -31.33 -5.65
N GLN A 74 10.92 -31.95 -4.92
CA GLN A 74 11.85 -31.20 -4.07
C GLN A 74 12.57 -30.21 -4.99
N SER A 75 12.11 -28.96 -5.01
CA SER A 75 12.99 -27.84 -5.25
C SER A 75 14.10 -28.01 -4.22
N SER A 76 15.33 -28.18 -4.71
CA SER A 76 16.48 -28.13 -3.81
C SER A 76 16.33 -26.87 -2.96
N PRO A 77 16.60 -26.90 -1.64
CA PRO A 77 16.61 -25.68 -0.82
C PRO A 77 17.42 -24.54 -1.43
N ILE A 78 18.41 -24.88 -2.27
CA ILE A 78 19.21 -23.95 -3.07
C ILE A 78 18.41 -23.31 -4.22
N SER A 79 17.54 -24.06 -4.88
CA SER A 79 16.65 -23.55 -5.93
C SER A 79 15.61 -22.57 -5.37
N ASP A 80 15.03 -22.87 -4.19
CA ASP A 80 14.12 -21.96 -3.51
C ASP A 80 14.84 -20.72 -2.99
N ALA A 81 16.03 -20.91 -2.40
CA ALA A 81 16.88 -19.79 -2.01
C ALA A 81 17.28 -18.91 -3.21
N LEU A 82 17.51 -19.50 -4.38
CA LEU A 82 17.80 -18.76 -5.61
C LEU A 82 16.58 -18.00 -6.14
N ALA A 83 15.39 -18.60 -6.08
CA ALA A 83 14.14 -17.93 -6.45
C ALA A 83 13.88 -16.72 -5.53
N ILE A 84 14.02 -16.89 -4.21
CA ILE A 84 13.92 -15.80 -3.23
C ILE A 84 14.98 -14.73 -3.49
N SER A 85 16.22 -15.14 -3.74
CA SER A 85 17.32 -14.21 -4.03
C SER A 85 17.05 -13.41 -5.30
N ARG A 86 16.47 -14.03 -6.32
CA ARG A 86 16.09 -13.36 -7.57
C ARG A 86 14.99 -12.34 -7.34
N TYR A 87 13.94 -12.69 -6.60
CA TYR A 87 12.90 -11.71 -6.22
C TYR A 87 13.48 -10.53 -5.45
N ARG A 88 14.42 -10.79 -4.52
CA ARG A 88 15.11 -9.74 -3.79
C ARG A 88 15.91 -8.81 -4.71
N MET A 89 16.67 -9.37 -5.65
CA MET A 89 17.42 -8.58 -6.64
C MET A 89 16.51 -7.76 -7.55
N ASP A 90 15.37 -8.33 -7.98
CA ASP A 90 14.40 -7.62 -8.81
C ASP A 90 13.79 -6.43 -8.05
N ILE A 91 13.44 -6.61 -6.76
CA ILE A 91 12.98 -5.52 -5.89
C ILE A 91 14.06 -4.45 -5.72
N ASP A 92 15.30 -4.84 -5.40
CA ASP A 92 16.40 -3.89 -5.23
C ASP A 92 16.67 -3.08 -6.51
N ASN A 93 16.59 -3.72 -7.67
CA ASN A 93 16.72 -3.07 -8.97
C ASN A 93 15.56 -2.09 -9.25
N LEU A 94 14.31 -2.47 -8.94
CA LEU A 94 13.16 -1.58 -9.07
C LEU A 94 13.30 -0.37 -8.14
N LEU A 95 13.66 -0.58 -6.87
CA LEU A 95 13.89 0.49 -5.90
C LEU A 95 15.00 1.44 -6.38
N ARG A 96 16.08 0.90 -6.96
CA ARG A 96 17.17 1.71 -7.54
C ARG A 96 16.69 2.53 -8.73
N GLN A 97 15.90 1.95 -9.63
CA GLN A 97 15.34 2.68 -10.78
C GLN A 97 14.42 3.81 -10.32
N VAL A 98 13.53 3.53 -9.36
CA VAL A 98 12.66 4.54 -8.75
C VAL A 98 13.51 5.66 -8.15
N ARG A 99 14.56 5.34 -7.39
CA ARG A 99 15.46 6.35 -6.81
C ARG A 99 16.15 7.23 -7.87
N VAL A 100 16.63 6.65 -8.97
CA VAL A 100 17.24 7.42 -10.07
C VAL A 100 16.22 8.32 -10.76
N HIS A 101 14.99 7.85 -10.94
CA HIS A 101 13.92 8.66 -11.52
C HIS A 101 13.52 9.80 -10.57
N ILE A 102 13.32 9.51 -9.28
CA ILE A 102 13.02 10.52 -8.26
C ILE A 102 14.14 11.57 -8.23
N GLY A 103 15.42 11.19 -8.16
CA GLY A 103 16.52 12.15 -8.14
C GLY A 103 16.59 13.04 -9.40
N ARG A 104 16.22 12.52 -10.57
CA ARG A 104 16.08 13.33 -11.80
C ARG A 104 14.87 14.26 -11.78
N PHE A 105 13.80 13.86 -11.09
CA PHE A 105 12.63 14.72 -10.88
C PHE A 105 12.92 15.81 -9.84
N GLU A 106 13.66 15.53 -8.77
CA GLU A 106 14.04 16.48 -7.71
C GLU A 106 14.85 17.67 -8.23
N GLU A 107 15.67 17.50 -9.28
CA GLU A 107 16.40 18.62 -9.91
C GLU A 107 15.46 19.61 -10.62
N ARG A 108 14.30 19.16 -11.12
CA ARG A 108 13.29 20.00 -11.80
C ARG A 108 12.15 20.44 -10.89
N LEU A 109 11.84 19.63 -9.89
CA LEU A 109 10.83 19.83 -8.89
C LEU A 109 11.57 19.91 -7.56
N LYS A 110 12.10 21.08 -7.22
CA LYS A 110 12.22 21.46 -5.80
C LYS A 110 10.88 22.05 -5.40
N PRO A 111 9.84 21.28 -5.02
CA PRO A 111 8.94 21.85 -4.04
C PRO A 111 9.83 22.09 -2.81
N ALA A 112 9.88 23.33 -2.33
CA ALA A 112 10.42 23.63 -1.03
C ALA A 112 9.51 22.97 0.01
N ILE A 113 9.61 21.65 0.15
CA ILE A 113 9.06 20.91 1.28
C ILE A 113 9.95 21.36 2.44
N GLU A 114 9.48 22.37 3.17
CA GLU A 114 10.23 22.93 4.30
C GLU A 114 10.19 21.96 5.48
N ALA A 115 9.08 21.26 5.65
CA ALA A 115 8.89 20.26 6.70
C ALA A 115 7.93 19.13 6.29
N TYR A 116 8.17 17.94 6.84
CA TYR A 116 7.37 16.73 6.62
C TYR A 116 7.21 15.94 7.92
N ALA A 117 6.02 15.38 8.15
CA ALA A 117 5.75 14.45 9.23
C ALA A 117 4.72 13.39 8.82
N VAL A 118 4.75 12.25 9.49
CA VAL A 118 3.78 11.16 9.41
C VAL A 118 3.05 11.04 10.73
N LEU A 119 1.73 10.92 10.67
CA LEU A 119 0.87 10.70 11.81
C LEU A 119 0.25 9.30 11.77
N ASP A 120 0.00 8.74 12.95
CA ASP A 120 -0.81 7.54 13.13
C ASP A 120 -2.32 7.85 13.17
N ASP A 121 -3.13 6.83 13.44
CA ASP A 121 -4.58 6.91 13.59
C ASP A 121 -5.04 7.70 14.82
N GLU A 122 -4.15 7.93 15.79
CA GLU A 122 -4.36 8.79 16.94
C GLU A 122 -3.82 10.21 16.73
N GLU A 123 -3.41 10.54 15.49
CA GLU A 123 -2.86 11.84 15.08
C GLU A 123 -1.57 12.22 15.82
N LYS A 124 -0.80 11.22 16.27
CA LYS A 124 0.52 11.40 16.88
C LYS A 124 1.60 11.33 15.82
N ILE A 125 2.62 12.17 15.97
CA ILE A 125 3.77 12.17 15.07
C ILE A 125 4.59 10.90 15.29
N VAL A 126 4.57 9.99 14.33
CA VAL A 126 5.29 8.70 14.37
C VAL A 126 6.56 8.69 13.52
N ASP A 127 6.63 9.56 12.52
CA ASP A 127 7.85 9.80 11.74
C ASP A 127 7.93 11.28 11.37
N LEU A 128 9.13 11.83 11.31
CA LEU A 128 9.33 13.25 11.04
C LEU A 128 10.68 13.51 10.36
N SER A 129 10.70 14.47 9.44
CA SER A 129 11.95 14.97 8.92
C SER A 129 12.64 15.81 10.00
N SER A 130 13.98 15.74 10.10
CA SER A 130 14.74 16.67 10.95
C SER A 130 14.51 18.16 10.64
N SER A 131 13.85 18.46 9.52
CA SER A 131 13.47 19.82 9.14
C SER A 131 12.19 20.32 9.81
N ILE A 132 11.26 19.48 10.28
CA ILE A 132 10.03 19.98 10.95
C ILE A 132 10.32 20.60 12.32
N GLU A 133 11.20 19.98 13.10
CA GLU A 133 11.59 20.49 14.41
C GLU A 133 12.33 21.83 14.27
N LYS A 134 13.24 21.92 13.28
CA LYS A 134 13.90 23.19 12.94
C LYS A 134 12.93 24.24 12.41
N PHE A 135 11.94 23.83 11.62
CA PHE A 135 10.94 24.71 11.03
C PHE A 135 10.04 25.34 12.10
N LEU A 136 9.62 24.55 13.10
CA LEU A 136 8.80 24.98 14.23
C LEU A 136 9.62 25.50 15.43
N GLY A 137 10.95 25.37 15.41
CA GLY A 137 11.84 25.82 16.48
C GLY A 137 11.83 24.93 17.74
N TYR A 138 11.52 23.63 17.60
CA TYR A 138 11.64 22.65 18.67
C TYR A 138 13.04 22.03 18.72
N GLU A 139 13.41 21.51 19.90
CA GLU A 139 14.61 20.68 20.05
C GLU A 139 14.44 19.33 19.34
N LEU A 140 15.56 18.72 18.96
CA LEU A 140 15.57 17.44 18.25
C LEU A 140 14.94 16.34 19.12
N GLY A 141 13.95 15.64 18.57
CA GLY A 141 13.19 14.59 19.26
C GLY A 141 12.03 15.09 20.13
N ALA A 142 11.83 16.40 20.26
CA ALA A 142 10.76 16.95 21.10
C ALA A 142 9.36 16.74 20.50
N LEU A 143 9.26 16.53 19.19
CA LEU A 143 7.98 16.32 18.50
C LEU A 143 7.63 14.84 18.32
N ALA A 144 8.50 13.91 18.70
CA ALA A 144 8.21 12.49 18.57
C ALA A 144 7.05 12.07 19.49
N SER A 145 6.03 11.41 18.93
CA SER A 145 4.81 10.98 19.62
C SER A 145 3.94 12.09 20.21
N VAL A 146 4.18 13.36 19.83
CA VAL A 146 3.34 14.49 20.23
C VAL A 146 2.06 14.46 19.39
N PRO A 147 0.87 14.59 20.00
CA PRO A 147 -0.39 14.67 19.26
C PRO A 147 -0.48 16.01 18.52
N LEU A 148 -1.04 15.98 17.32
CA LEU A 148 -1.16 17.17 16.47
C LEU A 148 -1.95 18.31 17.14
N SER A 149 -2.91 17.96 18.02
CA SER A 149 -3.71 18.90 18.82
C SER A 149 -2.89 19.81 19.73
N ASP A 150 -1.70 19.37 20.17
CA ASP A 150 -0.86 20.12 21.11
C ASP A 150 -0.02 21.19 20.40
N ILE A 151 0.19 21.01 19.09
CA ILE A 151 1.02 21.88 18.27
C ILE A 151 0.23 22.69 17.24
N ILE A 152 -1.05 22.42 17.03
CA ILE A 152 -1.95 23.26 16.22
C ILE A 152 -2.82 24.10 17.14
N HIS A 153 -3.08 25.35 16.77
CA HIS A 153 -4.00 26.21 17.50
C HIS A 153 -5.40 25.56 17.63
N PRO A 154 -6.05 25.60 18.81
CA PRO A 154 -7.30 24.85 19.05
C PRO A 154 -8.42 25.12 18.03
N GLU A 155 -8.61 26.37 17.62
CA GLU A 155 -9.62 26.75 16.62
C GLU A 155 -9.34 26.11 15.25
N ASP A 156 -8.07 26.08 14.85
CA ASP A 156 -7.65 25.57 13.55
C ASP A 156 -7.70 24.03 13.55
N TYR A 157 -7.41 23.41 14.71
CA TYR A 157 -7.54 21.98 14.92
C TYR A 157 -9.00 21.51 14.79
N VAL A 158 -9.96 22.27 15.32
CA VAL A 158 -11.39 21.96 15.14
C VAL A 158 -11.78 21.98 13.65
N GLN A 159 -11.32 22.98 12.89
CA GLN A 159 -11.59 23.06 11.45
C GLN A 159 -10.98 21.88 10.69
N PHE A 160 -9.74 21.52 11.03
CA PHE A 160 -9.07 20.34 10.51
C PHE A 160 -9.88 19.06 10.75
N LYS A 161 -10.32 18.82 12.00
CA LYS A 161 -11.13 17.64 12.34
C LYS A 161 -12.43 17.57 11.56
N MET A 162 -13.15 18.69 11.45
CA MET A 162 -14.38 18.75 10.67
C MET A 162 -14.14 18.44 9.18
N ALA A 163 -13.03 18.91 8.60
CA ALA A 163 -12.67 18.61 7.22
C ALA A 163 -12.29 17.13 7.04
N LEU A 164 -11.59 16.55 8.01
CA LEU A 164 -11.19 15.15 8.01
C LEU A 164 -12.41 14.20 8.13
N GLU A 165 -13.37 14.54 8.98
CA GLU A 165 -14.60 13.75 9.16
C GLU A 165 -15.53 13.78 7.94
N ARG A 166 -15.53 14.88 7.20
CA ARG A 166 -16.31 15.02 5.96
C ARG A 166 -15.69 14.27 4.77
N GLN A 167 -14.47 13.78 4.94
CA GLN A 167 -13.70 13.11 3.90
C GLN A 167 -14.10 11.63 3.82
N ASN A 168 -14.87 11.28 2.78
CA ASN A 168 -15.33 9.91 2.54
C ASN A 168 -14.43 9.10 1.60
N SER A 169 -13.33 9.67 1.11
CA SER A 169 -12.51 9.06 0.04
C SER A 169 -11.18 8.54 0.56
N GLN A 170 -10.88 7.28 0.24
CA GLN A 170 -9.53 6.72 0.34
C GLN A 170 -8.64 7.41 -0.71
N ASP A 171 -7.44 7.84 -0.34
CA ASP A 171 -6.48 8.58 -1.17
C ASP A 171 -6.88 10.03 -1.49
N SER A 172 -7.05 10.84 -0.46
CA SER A 172 -7.30 12.27 -0.59
C SER A 172 -6.14 13.12 -0.09
N VAL A 173 -6.05 14.33 -0.66
CA VAL A 173 -5.17 15.39 -0.20
C VAL A 173 -6.03 16.56 0.26
N LEU A 174 -5.87 16.97 1.51
CA LEU A 174 -6.50 18.16 2.09
C LEU A 174 -5.45 19.27 2.23
N MET A 175 -5.87 20.52 2.07
CA MET A 175 -5.00 21.69 2.27
C MET A 175 -5.59 22.60 3.35
N PHE A 176 -4.72 23.12 4.21
CA PHE A 176 -5.08 23.92 5.37
C PHE A 176 -4.13 25.11 5.52
N TYR A 177 -4.64 26.16 6.16
CA TYR A 177 -3.85 27.24 6.73
C TYR A 177 -4.08 27.22 8.23
N SER A 178 -3.02 27.06 9.01
CA SER A 178 -3.15 26.92 10.47
C SER A 178 -1.97 27.55 11.20
N ARG A 179 -2.25 27.96 12.44
CA ARG A 179 -1.26 28.42 13.39
C ARG A 179 -0.66 27.22 14.12
N PHE A 180 0.65 27.05 13.99
CA PHE A 180 1.42 26.06 14.72
C PHE A 180 2.14 26.68 15.90
N LYS A 181 2.12 26.00 17.05
CA LYS A 181 2.86 26.39 18.23
C LYS A 181 4.35 26.09 18.03
N THR A 182 5.21 27.08 18.22
CA THR A 182 6.66 26.91 18.15
C THR A 182 7.22 26.37 19.46
N GLY A 183 8.49 25.93 19.46
CA GLY A 183 9.19 25.54 20.69
C GLY A 183 9.34 26.68 21.72
N THR A 184 9.24 27.94 21.28
CA THR A 184 9.20 29.12 22.15
C THR A 184 7.80 29.44 22.68
N GLY A 185 6.76 28.74 22.19
CA GLY A 185 5.37 28.96 22.54
C GLY A 185 4.63 30.02 21.72
N GLU A 186 5.29 30.59 20.71
CA GLU A 186 4.69 31.55 19.77
C GLU A 186 3.88 30.81 18.69
N TRP A 187 3.03 31.56 17.98
CA TRP A 187 2.24 31.01 16.87
C TRP A 187 2.88 31.35 15.53
N LEU A 188 3.11 30.33 14.72
CA LEU A 188 3.66 30.42 13.37
C LEU A 188 2.59 30.02 12.36
N ASN A 189 2.31 30.91 11.41
CA ASN A 189 1.37 30.62 10.33
C ASN A 189 2.04 29.70 9.30
N ALA A 190 1.41 28.56 9.04
CA ALA A 190 1.86 27.63 8.03
C ALA A 190 0.69 27.21 7.13
N GLU A 191 1.01 27.09 5.84
CA GLU A 191 0.20 26.32 4.91
C GLU A 191 0.67 24.87 4.97
N TRP A 192 -0.27 23.93 5.03
CA TRP A 192 0.07 22.52 5.08
C TRP A 192 -0.95 21.66 4.35
N SER A 193 -0.45 20.55 3.81
CA SER A 193 -1.25 19.56 3.10
C SER A 193 -1.19 18.24 3.82
N LEU A 194 -2.33 17.56 3.94
CA LEU A 194 -2.47 16.24 4.54
C LEU A 194 -2.88 15.22 3.48
N SER A 195 -2.07 14.19 3.27
CA SER A 195 -2.42 13.02 2.48
C SER A 195 -2.89 11.90 3.41
N VAL A 196 -4.06 11.34 3.12
CA VAL A 196 -4.64 10.21 3.85
C VAL A 196 -4.49 8.95 3.02
N LYS A 197 -3.77 7.95 3.53
CA LYS A 197 -3.62 6.64 2.89
C LYS A 197 -4.03 5.52 3.83
N ARG A 198 -4.74 4.52 3.32
CA ARG A 198 -5.02 3.31 4.10
C ARG A 198 -3.80 2.38 4.07
N LYS A 199 -3.36 1.91 5.24
CA LYS A 199 -2.28 0.93 5.32
C LYS A 199 -2.73 -0.40 4.71
N PRO A 200 -1.97 -0.99 3.76
CA PRO A 200 -2.34 -2.26 3.14
C PRO A 200 -2.62 -3.34 4.17
N MET A 201 -3.68 -4.12 3.94
CA MET A 201 -4.07 -5.25 4.81
C MET A 201 -4.45 -4.89 6.25
N THR A 202 -4.74 -3.61 6.53
CA THR A 202 -5.23 -3.14 7.83
C THR A 202 -6.42 -2.19 7.69
N ASP A 203 -7.13 -1.96 8.80
CA ASP A 203 -8.16 -0.92 8.90
C ASP A 203 -7.59 0.44 9.35
N GLN A 204 -6.27 0.54 9.48
CA GLN A 204 -5.59 1.75 9.92
C GLN A 204 -5.25 2.67 8.75
N ASN A 205 -5.26 3.96 9.01
CA ASN A 205 -4.77 4.97 8.09
C ASN A 205 -3.37 5.42 8.50
N GLU A 206 -2.60 5.87 7.52
CA GLU A 206 -1.37 6.63 7.66
C GLU A 206 -1.60 8.01 7.07
N TYR A 207 -1.18 9.02 7.81
CA TYR A 207 -1.36 10.40 7.43
C TYR A 207 0.01 11.02 7.17
N ALA A 208 0.21 11.60 5.99
CA ALA A 208 1.45 12.30 5.67
C ALA A 208 1.16 13.79 5.54
N MET A 209 1.86 14.62 6.31
CA MET A 209 1.73 16.07 6.25
C MET A 209 3.00 16.74 5.72
N ILE A 210 2.81 17.76 4.89
CA ILE A 210 3.88 18.66 4.42
C ILE A 210 3.52 20.09 4.80
N LEU A 211 4.47 20.84 5.34
CA LEU A 211 4.29 22.22 5.76
C LEU A 211 5.20 23.17 4.98
N ARG A 212 4.71 24.41 4.80
CA ARG A 212 5.42 25.55 4.24
C ARG A 212 5.06 26.83 5.00
N LYS A 213 6.05 27.68 5.28
CA LYS A 213 5.79 29.02 5.84
C LYS A 213 4.96 29.84 4.87
N THR A 214 4.05 30.62 5.41
CA THR A 214 3.31 31.61 4.63
C THR A 214 3.34 32.96 5.35
N ASP A 215 3.74 33.99 4.61
CA ASP A 215 3.64 35.39 5.07
C ASP A 215 2.24 35.97 4.82
N ALA A 216 1.33 35.18 4.25
CA ALA A 216 -0.05 35.61 4.02
C ALA A 216 -0.72 35.88 5.38
N GLN A 217 -1.08 37.14 5.62
CA GLN A 217 -1.98 37.51 6.71
C GLN A 217 -3.32 36.80 6.47
N LEU A 218 -3.72 35.97 7.44
CA LEU A 218 -5.06 35.44 7.52
C LEU A 218 -6.01 36.65 7.73
N TYR A 219 -6.80 36.98 6.72
CA TYR A 219 -7.84 38.01 6.77
C TYR A 219 -9.11 37.49 7.42
#